data_AF-A0A3Q7HGG4-F1
#
_entry.id   AF-A0A3Q7HGG4-F1
#
_cell.length_a   1.000
_cell.length_b   1.000
_cell.length_c   1.000
_cell.angle_alpha   90.00
_cell.angle_beta   90.00
_cell.angle_gamma   90.00
#
_symmetry.space_group_name_H-M   'P 1'
#
loop_
_entity.id
_entity.type
_entity.pdbx_description
1 polymer ?
#
loop_
_entity_poly.entity_id
_entity_poly.type
_entity_poly.pdbx_seq_one_letter_code
_entity_poly.pdbx_strand_id
1 'polypeptide(L)'
;MVSGSGISARRIVVDARHHMLGRLSSILAKELLNGQRVVVVRCEEICLSGGLVRQKMKYLRFLRKRMNTKPSHGPIHFRAPSKILWRTIRGMIPHKTKRGAAALARLKVYEGVPPPYDKIKRMVIPDALKVLRLQSGHKYCLLGKLSSEVGWNHYDTIKELENKRKERAQVAYERRKQLAKLRVKAEKAAEEKLGPQLAVIEPIKEQVKIPVEKPYIYLKGEGRRKTNVTWDDYGSIDSDATFFSEADYTLVKSITFMNSYNIPLKGSKNMSQALAVKISGDKSTFYRCGFIGVQDTVWDVQGRHYFKLCTIVGAIDFIFGNGQSIYERCALVVNAGTLSGPGSITAQGRQSQYDQSGFVFKNCEVYGTGSTYLGRPWRDYARVLFYNCSMSNVVVSPGWDVWNLSGKE
;
A
#
# COMPACT_ATOMS: atom_id res chain seq x y z
N MET A 1 7.21 2.43 -3.33
CA MET A 1 6.64 1.10 -3.03
C MET A 1 6.18 1.09 -1.57
N VAL A 2 4.88 1.02 -1.31
CA VAL A 2 4.36 0.99 0.07
C VAL A 2 4.71 -0.36 0.68
N SER A 3 5.62 -0.41 1.65
CA SER A 3 5.88 -1.62 2.42
C SER A 3 4.59 -2.01 3.13
N GLY A 4 4.07 -3.20 2.87
CA GLY A 4 2.87 -3.75 3.53
C GLY A 4 3.05 -4.04 5.04
N SER A 5 4.02 -3.41 5.69
CA SER A 5 4.39 -3.59 7.09
C SER A 5 3.73 -2.53 7.98
N GLY A 6 2.39 -2.53 7.99
CA GLY A 6 1.62 -1.86 9.04
C GLY A 6 1.50 -2.75 10.29
N ILE A 7 1.06 -2.17 11.41
CA ILE A 7 0.82 -2.95 12.62
C ILE A 7 -0.30 -3.97 12.35
N SER A 8 0.05 -5.25 12.19
CA SER A 8 -0.91 -6.35 12.07
C SER A 8 -1.14 -7.00 13.43
N ALA A 9 -2.40 -7.23 13.80
CA ALA A 9 -2.75 -8.06 14.94
C ALA A 9 -2.37 -9.54 14.72
N ARG A 10 -2.20 -9.95 13.44
CA ARG A 10 -1.87 -11.32 13.05
C ARG A 10 -0.36 -11.55 13.02
N ARG A 11 0.05 -12.74 13.46
CA ARG A 11 1.45 -13.19 13.46
C ARG A 11 1.95 -13.31 12.02
N ILE A 12 3.04 -12.61 11.69
CA ILE A 12 3.65 -12.63 10.36
C ILE A 12 4.67 -13.78 10.32
N VAL A 13 4.57 -14.65 9.32
CA VAL A 13 5.54 -15.73 9.09
C VAL A 13 6.45 -15.33 7.94
N VAL A 14 7.76 -15.29 8.17
CA VAL A 14 8.79 -14.89 7.20
C VAL A 14 9.61 -16.10 6.80
N ASP A 15 9.72 -16.36 5.49
CA ASP A 15 10.66 -17.34 4.93
C ASP A 15 12.05 -16.71 4.87
N ALA A 16 13.02 -17.28 5.59
CA ALA A 16 14.38 -16.75 5.64
C ALA A 16 15.27 -17.23 4.48
N ARG A 17 14.78 -18.13 3.61
CA ARG A 17 15.55 -18.62 2.47
C ARG A 17 16.14 -17.48 1.66
N HIS A 18 17.45 -17.56 1.42
CA HIS A 18 18.19 -16.61 0.60
C HIS A 18 18.08 -15.15 1.04
N HIS A 19 17.79 -14.88 2.31
CA HIS A 19 17.89 -13.55 2.88
C HIS A 19 19.29 -13.31 3.45
N MET A 20 19.76 -12.07 3.40
CA MET A 20 21.04 -11.65 3.99
C MET A 20 20.88 -11.47 5.49
N LEU A 21 21.63 -12.24 6.31
CA LEU A 21 21.46 -12.32 7.77
C LEU A 21 21.31 -10.95 8.46
N GLY A 22 22.25 -10.04 8.21
CA GLY A 22 22.29 -8.72 8.86
C GLY A 22 21.12 -7.82 8.44
N ARG A 23 20.81 -7.79 7.14
CA ARG A 23 19.70 -6.97 6.60
C ARG A 23 18.35 -7.48 7.08
N LEU A 24 18.15 -8.80 7.06
CA LEU A 24 16.96 -9.43 7.61
C LEU A 24 16.80 -9.10 9.09
N SER A 25 17.88 -9.26 9.87
CA SER A 25 17.86 -8.99 11.31
C SER A 25 17.49 -7.54 11.64
N SER A 26 17.99 -6.58 10.86
CA SER A 26 17.73 -5.16 11.07
C SER A 26 16.25 -4.81 10.87
N ILE A 27 15.64 -5.34 9.80
CA ILE A 27 14.23 -5.10 9.49
C ILE A 27 13.36 -5.75 10.58
N LEU A 28 13.66 -7.00 10.92
CA LEU A 28 12.93 -7.72 11.97
C LEU A 28 13.02 -7.03 13.34
N ALA A 29 14.19 -6.52 13.72
CA ALA A 29 14.37 -5.80 14.98
C ALA A 29 13.45 -4.56 15.05
N LYS A 30 13.33 -3.81 13.95
CA LYS A 30 12.44 -2.65 13.88
C LYS A 30 10.97 -3.06 13.99
N GLU A 31 10.54 -4.09 13.25
CA GLU A 31 9.16 -4.58 13.30
C GLU A 31 8.76 -5.09 14.69
N LEU A 32 9.66 -5.81 15.37
CA LEU A 32 9.43 -6.28 16.74
C LEU A 32 9.26 -5.11 17.73
N LEU A 33 10.05 -4.05 17.58
CA LEU A 33 9.94 -2.83 18.39
C LEU A 33 8.66 -2.03 18.08
N ASN A 34 8.16 -2.10 16.85
CA ASN A 34 6.88 -1.55 16.43
C ASN A 34 5.66 -2.38 16.91
N GLY A 35 5.90 -3.50 17.59
CA GLY A 35 4.84 -4.33 18.17
C GLY A 35 4.46 -5.57 17.35
N GLN A 36 5.10 -5.81 16.20
CA GLN A 36 4.79 -6.97 15.38
C GLN A 36 5.19 -8.29 16.03
N ARG A 37 4.36 -9.31 15.83
CA ARG A 37 4.66 -10.70 16.22
C ARG A 37 5.17 -11.43 14.99
N VAL A 38 6.46 -11.79 15.00
CA VAL A 38 7.12 -12.35 13.82
C VAL A 38 7.65 -13.75 14.10
N VAL A 39 7.41 -14.65 13.15
CA VAL A 39 8.00 -15.98 13.11
C VAL A 39 8.88 -16.09 11.90
N VAL A 40 10.13 -16.48 12.08
CA VAL A 40 11.07 -16.73 11.00
C VAL A 40 11.28 -18.23 10.88
N VAL A 41 11.10 -18.76 9.68
CA VAL A 41 11.30 -20.19 9.38
C VAL A 41 12.42 -20.36 8.36
N ARG A 42 12.99 -21.56 8.28
CA ARG A 42 14.11 -21.92 7.38
C ARG A 42 15.38 -21.10 7.64
N CYS A 43 15.71 -20.90 8.92
CA CYS A 43 16.89 -20.12 9.31
C CYS A 43 18.20 -20.70 8.77
N GLU A 44 18.25 -22.00 8.48
CA GLU A 44 19.37 -22.69 7.85
C GLU A 44 19.67 -22.21 6.42
N GLU A 45 18.67 -21.67 5.72
CA GLU A 45 18.80 -21.19 4.34
C GLU A 45 19.13 -19.68 4.23
N ILE A 46 19.43 -19.02 5.35
CA ILE A 46 19.90 -17.63 5.39
C ILE A 46 21.29 -17.54 4.77
N CYS A 47 21.55 -16.47 4.03
CA CYS A 47 22.85 -16.19 3.41
C CYS A 47 23.69 -15.19 4.22
N LEU A 48 25.00 -15.41 4.19
CA LEU A 48 26.05 -14.48 4.62
C LEU A 48 26.93 -14.16 3.41
N SER A 49 27.28 -12.88 3.22
CA SER A 49 28.20 -12.49 2.15
C SER A 49 29.61 -12.99 2.42
N GLY A 50 30.35 -13.35 1.37
CA GLY A 50 31.68 -13.95 1.47
C GLY A 50 31.64 -15.47 1.54
N GLY A 51 32.72 -16.10 1.10
CA GLY A 51 32.85 -17.55 1.07
C GLY A 51 32.88 -18.21 2.45
N LEU A 52 32.63 -19.52 2.47
CA LEU A 52 32.51 -20.32 3.69
C LEU A 52 33.71 -20.23 4.62
N VAL A 53 34.94 -20.31 4.08
CA VAL A 53 36.18 -20.23 4.86
C VAL A 53 36.26 -18.92 5.66
N ARG A 54 35.98 -17.78 5.01
CA ARG A 54 36.00 -16.46 5.66
C ARG A 54 34.99 -16.40 6.80
N GLN A 55 33.77 -16.86 6.56
CA GLN A 55 32.70 -16.83 7.56
C GLN A 55 32.97 -17.80 8.72
N LYS A 56 33.51 -18.99 8.42
CA LYS A 56 33.98 -19.96 9.41
C LYS A 56 35.05 -19.35 10.30
N MET A 57 36.10 -18.76 9.73
CA MET A 57 37.18 -18.13 10.51
C MET A 57 36.67 -17.02 11.43
N LYS A 58 35.72 -16.21 10.94
CA LYS A 58 35.06 -15.18 11.75
C LYS A 58 34.30 -15.80 12.93
N TYR A 59 33.58 -16.90 12.69
CA TYR A 59 32.81 -17.58 13.72
C TYR A 59 33.71 -18.33 14.73
N LEU A 60 34.77 -19.00 14.27
CA LEU A 60 35.78 -19.64 15.13
C LEU A 60 36.48 -18.61 16.03
N ARG A 61 36.78 -17.41 15.52
CA ARG A 61 37.29 -16.31 16.37
C ARG A 61 36.27 -15.90 17.44
N PHE A 62 34.98 -15.90 17.13
CA PHE A 62 33.94 -15.70 18.13
C PHE A 62 33.96 -16.81 19.19
N LEU A 63 34.15 -18.08 18.82
CA LEU A 63 34.21 -19.20 19.78
C LEU A 63 35.37 -19.13 20.77
N ARG A 64 36.47 -18.51 20.37
CA ARG A 64 37.62 -18.30 21.26
C ARG A 64 37.32 -17.28 22.36
N LYS A 65 36.26 -16.47 22.25
CA LYS A 65 35.89 -15.47 23.26
C LYS A 65 35.16 -16.12 24.44
N ARG A 66 35.93 -16.64 25.40
CA ARG A 66 35.41 -17.21 26.65
C ARG A 66 35.85 -16.41 27.88
N MET A 67 35.08 -16.49 28.96
CA MET A 67 35.53 -16.02 30.26
C MET A 67 36.62 -16.97 30.76
N ASN A 68 37.79 -16.44 31.11
CA ASN A 68 38.94 -17.25 31.50
C ASN A 68 38.73 -17.97 32.84
N THR A 69 38.07 -17.32 33.81
CA THR A 69 37.87 -17.86 35.16
C THR A 69 36.77 -18.90 35.24
N LYS A 70 35.58 -18.60 34.70
CA LYS A 70 34.43 -19.52 34.68
C LYS A 70 33.74 -19.49 33.31
N PRO A 71 34.13 -20.37 32.37
CA PRO A 71 33.59 -20.35 31.01
C PRO A 71 32.06 -20.43 30.92
N SER A 72 31.39 -21.08 31.88
CA SER A 72 29.93 -21.18 31.94
C SER A 72 29.21 -19.86 32.23
N HIS A 73 29.88 -18.88 32.84
CA HIS A 73 29.37 -17.51 33.06
C HIS A 73 29.74 -16.56 31.93
N GLY A 74 30.54 -17.03 30.96
CA GLY A 74 30.98 -16.25 29.81
C GLY A 74 29.94 -16.16 28.68
N PRO A 75 30.36 -15.63 27.52
CA PRO A 75 29.51 -15.55 26.34
C PRO A 75 29.06 -16.93 25.86
N ILE A 76 27.74 -17.11 25.71
CA ILE A 76 27.17 -18.32 25.11
C ILE A 76 27.30 -18.24 23.58
N HIS A 77 27.88 -19.28 23.00
CA HIS A 77 28.09 -19.40 21.57
C HIS A 77 27.06 -20.36 20.96
N PHE A 78 25.95 -19.85 20.44
CA PHE A 78 24.89 -20.67 19.85
C PHE A 78 25.27 -21.23 18.47
N ARG A 79 25.21 -22.56 18.30
CA ARG A 79 25.53 -23.25 17.05
C ARG A 79 24.38 -23.33 16.06
N ALA A 80 23.14 -23.41 16.53
CA ALA A 80 21.97 -23.58 15.68
C ALA A 80 21.67 -22.29 14.85
N PRO A 81 21.33 -22.40 13.55
CA PRO A 81 21.04 -21.25 12.69
C PRO A 81 19.98 -20.30 13.26
N SER A 82 18.89 -20.84 13.84
CA SER A 82 17.82 -20.02 14.43
C SER A 82 18.34 -19.20 15.61
N LYS A 83 19.19 -19.79 16.45
CA LYS A 83 19.77 -19.12 17.62
C LYS A 83 20.85 -18.11 17.23
N ILE A 84 21.57 -18.33 16.13
CA ILE A 84 22.49 -17.34 15.56
C ILE A 84 21.70 -16.13 15.06
N LEU A 85 20.58 -16.33 14.34
CA LEU A 85 19.69 -15.27 13.93
C LEU A 85 19.11 -14.53 15.15
N TRP A 86 18.60 -15.26 16.14
CA TRP A 86 18.06 -14.68 17.37
C TRP A 86 19.08 -13.83 18.11
N ARG A 87 20.33 -14.30 18.23
CA ARG A 87 21.42 -13.53 18.85
C ARG A 87 21.75 -12.26 18.07
N THR A 88 21.67 -12.32 16.74
CA THR A 88 21.90 -11.16 15.86
C THR A 88 20.80 -10.10 16.06
N ILE A 89 19.53 -10.51 16.06
CA ILE A 89 18.38 -9.63 16.33
C ILE A 89 18.44 -9.08 17.75
N ARG A 90 18.79 -9.90 18.75
CA ARG A 90 18.99 -9.46 20.14
C ARG A 90 20.05 -8.36 20.25
N GLY A 91 21.11 -8.43 19.44
CA GLY A 91 22.13 -7.39 19.36
C GLY A 91 21.64 -6.07 18.77
N MET A 92 20.54 -6.09 18.01
CA MET A 92 19.92 -4.92 17.38
C MET A 92 18.72 -4.37 18.17
N ILE A 93 18.35 -5.02 19.28
CA ILE A 93 17.27 -4.61 20.19
C ILE A 93 17.89 -4.19 21.55
N PRO A 94 17.37 -3.16 22.23
CA PRO A 94 17.78 -2.80 23.59
C PRO A 94 17.28 -3.82 24.63
N HIS A 95 17.75 -5.07 24.53
CA HIS A 95 17.24 -6.26 25.22
C HIS A 95 17.41 -6.25 26.74
N LYS A 96 18.26 -5.35 27.28
CA LYS A 96 18.40 -5.13 28.72
C LYS A 96 17.20 -4.37 29.32
N THR A 97 16.42 -3.68 28.49
CA THR A 97 15.22 -2.94 28.91
C THR A 97 13.99 -3.85 28.90
N LYS A 98 12.97 -3.53 29.71
CA LYS A 98 11.69 -4.27 29.70
C LYS A 98 11.00 -4.21 28.33
N ARG A 99 11.05 -3.06 27.65
CA ARG A 99 10.54 -2.89 26.27
C ARG A 99 11.26 -3.81 25.29
N GLY A 100 12.59 -3.87 25.35
CA GLY A 100 13.39 -4.72 24.48
C GLY A 100 13.17 -6.21 24.74
N ALA A 101 13.05 -6.60 26.02
CA ALA A 101 12.69 -7.96 26.39
C ALA A 101 11.30 -8.36 25.84
N ALA A 102 10.30 -7.48 25.96
CA ALA A 102 8.97 -7.69 25.39
C ALA A 102 9.00 -7.78 23.85
N ALA A 103 9.81 -6.95 23.18
CA ALA A 103 10.00 -7.04 21.73
C ALA A 103 10.63 -8.38 21.32
N LEU A 104 11.63 -8.86 22.06
CA LEU A 104 12.28 -10.14 21.77
C LEU A 104 11.35 -11.34 22.02
N ALA A 105 10.44 -11.24 22.99
CA ALA A 105 9.42 -12.27 23.26
C ALA A 105 8.40 -12.43 22.11
N ARG A 106 8.24 -11.40 21.26
CA ARG A 106 7.37 -11.47 20.07
C ARG A 106 8.01 -12.22 18.90
N LEU A 107 9.31 -12.52 18.96
CA LEU A 107 10.06 -13.22 17.92
C LEU A 107 10.05 -14.73 18.20
N LYS A 108 9.71 -15.51 17.17
CA LYS A 108 10.02 -16.95 17.12
C LYS A 108 10.88 -17.25 15.91
N VAL A 109 11.82 -18.16 16.05
CA VAL A 109 12.76 -18.55 14.99
C VAL A 109 12.87 -20.06 14.97
N TYR A 110 12.88 -20.64 13.78
CA TYR A 110 12.92 -22.10 13.59
C TYR A 110 13.83 -22.48 12.43
N GLU A 111 14.52 -23.60 12.58
CA GLU A 111 15.07 -24.39 11.48
C GLU A 111 13.94 -25.14 10.77
N GLY A 112 14.02 -25.23 9.44
CA GLY A 112 12.95 -25.79 8.60
C GLY A 112 11.63 -25.05 8.80
N VAL A 113 10.52 -25.71 8.49
CA VAL A 113 9.16 -25.17 8.65
C VAL A 113 8.31 -26.10 9.51
N PRO A 114 8.29 -25.92 10.84
CA PRO A 114 7.51 -26.78 11.72
C PRO A 114 6.01 -26.47 11.64
N PRO A 115 5.12 -27.45 11.94
CA PRO A 115 3.70 -27.19 12.15
C PRO A 115 3.46 -26.16 13.26
N PRO A 116 2.47 -25.26 13.14
CA PRO A 116 1.49 -25.12 12.04
C PRO A 116 1.94 -24.22 10.88
N TYR A 117 3.21 -23.79 10.85
CA TYR A 117 3.70 -22.80 9.87
C TYR A 117 3.93 -23.38 8.47
N ASP A 118 3.93 -24.70 8.33
CA ASP A 118 4.01 -25.43 7.08
C ASP A 118 2.79 -25.18 6.18
N LYS A 119 1.61 -24.99 6.78
CA LYS A 119 0.34 -24.69 6.10
C LYS A 119 0.07 -23.20 5.93
N ILE A 120 0.86 -22.33 6.57
CA ILE A 120 0.66 -20.88 6.55
C ILE A 120 1.45 -20.25 5.38
N LYS A 121 0.87 -19.23 4.74
CA LYS A 121 1.57 -18.43 3.73
C LYS A 121 2.74 -17.70 4.39
N ARG A 122 3.95 -17.97 3.88
CA ARG A 122 5.18 -17.33 4.32
C ARG A 122 5.47 -16.11 3.44
N MET A 123 5.86 -15.02 4.08
CA MET A 123 6.21 -13.76 3.45
C MET A 123 7.71 -13.69 3.21
N VAL A 124 8.10 -12.87 2.24
CA VAL A 124 9.50 -12.59 1.88
C VAL A 124 9.73 -11.11 2.10
N ILE A 125 10.95 -10.72 2.49
CA ILE A 125 11.36 -9.32 2.68
C ILE A 125 12.33 -8.96 1.55
N PRO A 126 11.85 -8.33 0.46
CA PRO A 126 12.68 -8.04 -0.71
C PRO A 126 13.95 -7.27 -0.37
N ASP A 127 13.85 -6.33 0.57
CA ASP A 127 14.99 -5.51 1.01
C ASP A 127 16.12 -6.28 1.69
N ALA A 128 15.88 -7.54 2.06
CA ALA A 128 16.90 -8.41 2.61
C ALA A 128 17.25 -9.58 1.69
N LEU A 129 16.62 -9.74 0.52
CA LEU A 129 16.92 -10.85 -0.38
C LEU A 129 18.34 -10.76 -0.97
N LYS A 130 19.08 -11.87 -0.92
CA LYS A 130 20.43 -12.01 -1.48
C LYS A 130 20.48 -11.65 -2.96
N VAL A 131 19.50 -12.08 -3.76
CA VAL A 131 19.47 -11.79 -5.21
C VAL A 131 19.37 -10.28 -5.51
N LEU A 132 18.74 -9.51 -4.62
CA LEU A 132 18.59 -8.05 -4.77
C LEU A 132 19.73 -7.27 -4.10
N ARG A 133 20.43 -7.89 -3.14
CA ARG A 133 21.40 -7.20 -2.26
C ARG A 133 22.85 -7.60 -2.47
N LEU A 134 23.11 -8.68 -3.19
CA LEU A 134 24.45 -9.16 -3.52
C LEU A 134 24.60 -9.22 -5.04
N GLN A 135 25.61 -8.53 -5.56
CA GLN A 135 25.94 -8.55 -6.98
C GLN A 135 26.23 -9.97 -7.47
N SER A 136 25.96 -10.23 -8.75
CA SER A 136 26.31 -11.51 -9.39
C SER A 136 27.81 -11.78 -9.30
N GLY A 137 28.20 -13.05 -9.22
CA GLY A 137 29.60 -13.49 -9.06
C GLY A 137 30.17 -13.42 -7.63
N HIS A 138 29.55 -12.66 -6.71
CA HIS A 138 30.04 -12.60 -5.32
C HIS A 138 29.70 -13.88 -4.55
N LYS A 139 30.72 -14.46 -3.90
CA LYS A 139 30.58 -15.65 -3.05
C LYS A 139 29.70 -15.35 -1.83
N TYR A 140 28.92 -16.33 -1.41
CA TYR A 140 28.12 -16.31 -0.18
C TYR A 140 28.18 -17.69 0.48
N CYS A 141 27.83 -17.78 1.76
CA CYS A 141 27.65 -19.06 2.43
C CYS A 141 26.25 -19.15 3.07
N LEU A 142 25.69 -20.35 3.10
CA LEU A 142 24.47 -20.64 3.84
C LEU A 142 24.77 -20.77 5.33
N LEU A 143 23.89 -20.22 6.16
CA LEU A 143 24.03 -20.25 7.60
C LEU A 143 23.96 -21.68 8.14
N GLY A 144 23.15 -22.55 7.55
CA GLY A 144 23.10 -23.98 7.88
C GLY A 144 24.44 -24.68 7.67
N LYS A 145 25.09 -24.46 6.51
CA LYS A 145 26.40 -25.06 6.21
C LYS A 145 27.49 -24.54 7.15
N LEU A 146 27.51 -23.23 7.41
CA LEU A 146 28.40 -22.65 8.41
C LEU A 146 28.16 -23.25 9.79
N SER A 147 26.89 -23.40 10.20
CA SER A 147 26.49 -23.92 11.51
C SER A 147 26.93 -25.37 11.70
N SER A 148 26.77 -26.20 10.66
CA SER A 148 27.24 -27.59 10.65
C SER A 148 28.76 -27.66 10.92
N GLU A 149 29.56 -26.86 10.21
CA GLU A 149 31.01 -26.85 10.36
C GLU A 149 31.53 -26.34 11.72
N VAL A 150 30.69 -25.67 12.51
CA VAL A 150 31.05 -25.13 13.83
C VAL A 150 30.47 -25.94 14.98
N GLY A 151 29.73 -27.02 14.70
CA GLY A 151 29.22 -27.97 15.70
C GLY A 151 27.69 -27.98 15.86
N TRP A 152 26.93 -27.75 14.79
CA TRP A 152 25.49 -27.99 14.77
C TRP A 152 25.16 -29.33 14.11
N ASN A 153 24.68 -30.29 14.90
CA ASN A 153 24.56 -31.70 14.50
C ASN A 153 23.25 -32.05 13.78
N HIS A 154 22.29 -31.13 13.67
CA HIS A 154 20.96 -31.43 13.09
C HIS A 154 20.83 -31.01 11.63
N TYR A 155 21.94 -30.69 10.96
CA TYR A 155 21.92 -30.19 9.57
C TYR A 155 21.28 -31.20 8.62
N ASP A 156 21.71 -32.47 8.66
CA ASP A 156 21.21 -33.52 7.78
C ASP A 156 19.77 -33.91 8.13
N THR A 157 19.45 -34.03 9.42
CA THR A 157 18.08 -34.32 9.88
C THR A 157 17.08 -33.27 9.40
N ILE A 158 17.42 -31.97 9.51
CA ILE A 158 16.54 -30.89 9.03
C ILE A 158 16.39 -30.95 7.50
N LYS A 159 17.46 -31.27 6.77
CA LYS A 159 17.43 -31.42 5.32
C LYS A 159 16.47 -32.54 4.89
N GLU A 160 16.49 -33.68 5.57
CA GLU A 160 15.55 -34.79 5.33
C GLU A 160 14.10 -34.41 5.64
N LEU A 161 13.85 -33.76 6.78
CA LEU A 161 12.50 -33.32 7.17
C LEU A 161 11.94 -32.28 6.18
N GLU A 162 12.75 -31.35 5.70
CA GLU A 162 12.34 -30.39 4.68
C GLU A 162 12.04 -31.05 3.33
N ASN A 163 12.76 -32.12 2.96
CA ASN A 163 12.46 -32.90 1.75
C ASN A 163 11.09 -33.58 1.87
N LYS A 164 10.82 -34.29 2.98
CA LYS A 164 9.50 -34.88 3.27
C LYS A 164 8.39 -33.83 3.26
N ARG A 165 8.65 -32.63 3.79
CA ARG A 165 7.69 -31.51 3.75
C ARG A 165 7.45 -31.02 2.31
N LYS A 166 8.48 -30.94 1.46
CA LYS A 166 8.35 -30.51 0.06
C LYS A 166 7.54 -31.52 -0.76
N GLU A 167 7.73 -32.82 -0.54
CA GLU A 167 6.91 -33.87 -1.17
C GLU A 167 5.43 -33.70 -0.84
N ARG A 168 5.09 -33.56 0.45
CA ARG A 168 3.70 -33.28 0.89
C ARG A 168 3.16 -31.97 0.30
N ALA A 169 3.98 -30.93 0.23
CA ALA A 169 3.60 -29.64 -0.34
C ALA A 169 3.36 -29.73 -1.85
N GLN A 170 4.09 -30.58 -2.58
CA GLN A 170 3.89 -30.82 -4.00
C GLN A 170 2.52 -31.45 -4.28
N VAL A 171 2.14 -32.47 -3.51
CA VAL A 171 0.82 -33.10 -3.61
C VAL A 171 -0.29 -32.07 -3.36
N ALA A 172 -0.15 -31.25 -2.31
CA ALA A 172 -1.12 -30.18 -2.01
C ALA A 172 -1.16 -29.09 -3.11
N TYR A 173 -0.02 -28.79 -3.72
CA TYR A 173 0.08 -27.82 -4.82
C TYR A 173 -0.64 -28.31 -6.07
N GLU A 174 -0.39 -29.55 -6.50
CA GLU A 174 -1.07 -30.13 -7.66
C GLU A 174 -2.58 -30.21 -7.45
N ARG A 175 -3.04 -30.63 -6.25
CA ARG A 175 -4.47 -30.59 -5.90
C ARG A 175 -5.04 -29.17 -6.00
N ARG A 176 -4.33 -28.15 -5.48
CA ARG A 176 -4.78 -26.75 -5.56
C ARG A 176 -4.83 -26.25 -7.01
N LYS A 177 -3.86 -26.63 -7.84
CA LYS A 177 -3.80 -26.28 -9.27
C LYS A 177 -4.97 -26.92 -10.04
N GLN A 178 -5.27 -28.19 -9.78
CA GLN A 178 -6.44 -28.88 -10.34
C GLN A 178 -7.74 -28.22 -9.89
N LEU A 179 -7.90 -27.93 -8.60
CA LEU A 179 -9.08 -27.22 -8.08
C LEU A 179 -9.24 -25.82 -8.69
N ALA A 180 -8.15 -25.06 -8.88
CA ALA A 180 -8.21 -23.77 -9.56
C ALA A 180 -8.66 -23.91 -11.02
N LYS A 181 -8.18 -24.93 -11.74
CA LYS A 181 -8.63 -25.22 -13.12
C LYS A 181 -10.11 -25.60 -13.15
N LEU A 182 -10.57 -26.43 -12.21
CA LEU A 182 -11.97 -26.79 -12.06
C LEU A 182 -12.84 -25.58 -11.71
N ARG A 183 -12.34 -24.68 -10.85
CA ARG A 183 -13.04 -23.45 -10.48
C ARG A 183 -13.23 -22.53 -11.69
N VAL A 184 -12.20 -22.30 -12.50
CA VAL A 184 -12.33 -21.49 -13.73
C VAL A 184 -13.31 -22.13 -14.72
N LYS A 185 -13.30 -23.46 -14.85
CA LYS A 185 -14.29 -24.17 -15.68
C LYS A 185 -15.71 -24.02 -15.13
N ALA A 186 -15.87 -24.13 -13.80
CA ALA A 186 -17.15 -23.96 -13.14
C ALA A 186 -17.65 -22.50 -13.24
N GLU A 187 -16.77 -21.51 -13.13
CA GLU A 187 -17.09 -20.09 -13.35
C GLU A 187 -17.61 -19.87 -14.78
N LYS A 188 -16.95 -20.43 -15.81
CA LYS A 188 -17.44 -20.35 -17.20
C LYS A 188 -18.75 -21.09 -17.44
N ALA A 189 -18.91 -22.30 -16.88
CA ALA A 189 -20.14 -23.07 -17.02
C ALA A 189 -21.30 -22.45 -16.22
N ALA A 190 -20.98 -21.78 -15.11
CA ALA A 190 -21.93 -20.98 -14.35
C ALA A 190 -22.30 -19.71 -15.14
N GLU A 191 -21.35 -19.06 -15.81
CA GLU A 191 -21.59 -17.88 -16.65
C GLU A 191 -22.58 -18.15 -17.78
N GLU A 192 -22.46 -19.30 -18.45
CA GLU A 192 -23.39 -19.75 -19.47
C GLU A 192 -24.81 -20.00 -18.93
N LYS A 193 -24.94 -20.41 -17.66
CA LYS A 193 -26.22 -20.72 -17.00
C LYS A 193 -26.84 -19.54 -16.25
N LEU A 194 -26.01 -18.68 -15.67
CA LEU A 194 -26.42 -17.51 -14.88
C LEU A 194 -26.63 -16.28 -15.76
N GLY A 195 -25.98 -16.17 -16.92
CA GLY A 195 -26.18 -15.09 -17.91
C GLY A 195 -26.43 -13.72 -17.26
N PRO A 196 -27.61 -13.09 -17.43
CA PRO A 196 -27.93 -11.76 -16.89
C PRO A 196 -27.87 -11.63 -15.35
N GLN A 197 -27.82 -12.74 -14.60
CA GLN A 197 -27.66 -12.71 -13.14
C GLN A 197 -26.21 -12.42 -12.71
N LEU A 198 -25.22 -12.59 -13.59
CA LEU A 198 -23.85 -12.14 -13.33
C LEU A 198 -23.68 -10.63 -13.42
N ALA A 199 -24.59 -9.92 -14.12
CA ALA A 199 -24.65 -8.46 -14.10
C ALA A 199 -24.97 -7.90 -12.69
N VAL A 200 -25.55 -8.73 -11.82
CA VAL A 200 -25.81 -8.41 -10.41
C VAL A 200 -24.55 -8.57 -9.53
N ILE A 201 -23.50 -9.23 -10.05
CA ILE A 201 -22.23 -9.56 -9.34
C ILE A 201 -21.02 -8.81 -9.92
N GLU A 202 -21.16 -8.07 -11.03
CA GLU A 202 -20.25 -6.96 -11.36
C GLU A 202 -20.07 -6.07 -10.12
N PRO A 203 -18.92 -5.39 -9.91
CA PRO A 203 -18.75 -4.51 -8.75
C PRO A 203 -19.98 -3.62 -8.68
N ILE A 204 -20.80 -3.81 -7.64
CA ILE A 204 -22.18 -3.29 -7.57
C ILE A 204 -22.13 -1.88 -8.12
N LYS A 205 -22.71 -1.72 -9.32
CA LYS A 205 -22.91 -0.39 -9.87
C LYS A 205 -24.04 0.17 -9.04
N GLU A 206 -23.68 1.02 -8.10
CA GLU A 206 -24.65 1.68 -7.24
C GLU A 206 -24.31 3.17 -7.22
N GLN A 207 -25.36 3.94 -7.42
CA GLN A 207 -25.36 5.34 -7.07
C GLN A 207 -25.78 5.44 -5.60
N VAL A 208 -24.92 6.04 -4.78
CA VAL A 208 -25.20 6.22 -3.34
C VAL A 208 -25.55 7.69 -3.09
N LYS A 209 -26.71 7.94 -2.48
CA LYS A 209 -27.15 9.29 -2.13
C LYS A 209 -27.39 9.43 -0.63
N ILE A 210 -26.69 10.38 0.00
CA ILE A 210 -27.03 10.90 1.33
C ILE A 210 -27.81 12.18 1.10
N PRO A 211 -29.15 12.15 1.26
CA PRO A 211 -30.00 13.30 1.00
C PRO A 211 -29.92 14.32 2.14
N VAL A 212 -30.26 15.57 1.85
CA VAL A 212 -30.08 16.73 2.75
C VAL A 212 -30.72 16.56 4.13
N GLU A 213 -31.79 15.77 4.25
CA GLU A 213 -32.54 15.56 5.48
C GLU A 213 -31.83 14.63 6.49
N LYS A 214 -30.67 14.06 6.13
CA LYS A 214 -29.91 13.11 6.97
C LYS A 214 -28.55 13.68 7.40
N PRO A 215 -28.49 14.72 8.25
CA PRO A 215 -27.22 15.25 8.74
C PRO A 215 -26.52 14.26 9.69
N TYR A 216 -25.24 14.51 9.95
CA TYR A 216 -24.41 13.73 10.90
C TYR A 216 -24.20 12.26 10.51
N ILE A 217 -24.19 11.96 9.22
CA ILE A 217 -23.95 10.60 8.74
C ILE A 217 -22.47 10.24 8.82
N TYR A 218 -22.18 9.08 9.42
CA TYR A 218 -20.85 8.48 9.41
C TYR A 218 -20.82 7.23 8.52
N LEU A 219 -20.19 7.36 7.35
CA LEU A 219 -20.03 6.26 6.40
C LEU A 219 -18.59 5.72 6.43
N LYS A 220 -18.43 4.42 6.70
CA LYS A 220 -17.11 3.79 6.91
C LYS A 220 -16.95 2.47 6.16
N GLY A 221 -15.98 2.43 5.25
CA GLY A 221 -15.56 1.20 4.56
C GLY A 221 -14.48 0.40 5.30
N GLU A 222 -14.24 -0.83 4.84
CA GLU A 222 -13.16 -1.70 5.35
C GLU A 222 -11.76 -1.28 4.89
N GLY A 223 -11.68 -0.32 3.97
CA GLY A 223 -10.45 0.14 3.36
C GLY A 223 -10.67 0.56 1.92
N ARG A 224 -10.01 1.64 1.49
CA ARG A 224 -10.08 2.19 0.13
C ARG A 224 -9.81 1.17 -1.00
N ARG A 225 -9.05 0.10 -0.72
CA ARG A 225 -8.75 -0.97 -1.71
C ARG A 225 -9.74 -2.14 -1.69
N LYS A 226 -10.71 -2.12 -0.78
CA LYS A 226 -11.66 -3.20 -0.51
C LYS A 226 -13.11 -2.76 -0.71
N THR A 227 -13.42 -1.54 -0.30
CA THR A 227 -14.77 -0.96 -0.39
C THR A 227 -14.77 0.09 -1.49
N ASN A 228 -15.41 -0.26 -2.60
CA ASN A 228 -15.56 0.59 -3.78
C ASN A 228 -17.04 0.70 -4.12
N VAL A 229 -17.47 1.92 -4.40
CA VAL A 229 -18.76 2.25 -4.98
C VAL A 229 -18.47 2.72 -6.39
N THR A 230 -19.08 2.08 -7.39
CA THR A 230 -18.81 2.37 -8.80
C THR A 230 -20.11 2.74 -9.49
N TRP A 231 -20.06 3.70 -10.42
CA TRP A 231 -21.16 4.05 -11.33
C TRP A 231 -20.59 4.45 -12.69
N ASP A 232 -21.42 4.62 -13.71
CA ASP A 232 -20.98 4.97 -15.07
C ASP A 232 -21.92 5.89 -15.85
N ASP A 233 -22.88 6.53 -15.19
CA ASP A 233 -23.63 7.64 -15.80
C ASP A 233 -22.75 8.88 -16.01
N TYR A 234 -23.18 9.72 -16.94
CA TYR A 234 -22.42 10.85 -17.47
C TYR A 234 -23.34 11.87 -18.16
N GLY A 235 -22.86 13.11 -18.28
CA GLY A 235 -23.51 14.16 -19.07
C GLY A 235 -24.36 15.14 -18.26
N SER A 236 -24.89 14.73 -17.10
CA SER A 236 -25.55 15.62 -16.14
C SER A 236 -24.79 15.63 -14.81
N ILE A 237 -24.10 16.73 -14.54
CA ILE A 237 -23.38 16.93 -13.27
C ILE A 237 -24.31 16.87 -12.04
N ASP A 238 -25.61 17.12 -12.22
CA ASP A 238 -26.57 17.18 -11.12
C ASP A 238 -27.16 15.83 -10.71
N SER A 239 -27.22 14.85 -11.61
CA SER A 239 -27.90 13.57 -11.40
C SER A 239 -27.01 12.34 -11.54
N ASP A 240 -25.80 12.48 -12.10
CA ASP A 240 -25.05 11.32 -12.60
C ASP A 240 -23.80 10.99 -11.78
N ALA A 241 -23.61 11.65 -10.64
CA ALA A 241 -22.50 11.34 -9.75
C ALA A 241 -22.61 9.92 -9.16
N THR A 242 -21.49 9.24 -8.96
CA THR A 242 -21.47 7.95 -8.24
C THR A 242 -21.90 8.09 -6.77
N PHE A 243 -21.57 9.22 -6.14
CA PHE A 243 -21.91 9.49 -4.75
C PHE A 243 -22.39 10.92 -4.55
N PHE A 244 -23.53 11.09 -3.88
CA PHE A 244 -24.08 12.38 -3.47
C PHE A 244 -23.96 12.54 -1.96
N SER A 245 -23.32 13.63 -1.54
CA SER A 245 -23.22 14.06 -0.15
C SER A 245 -23.90 15.41 0.01
N GLU A 246 -25.22 15.40 0.14
CA GLU A 246 -26.04 16.61 0.26
C GLU A 246 -26.30 17.02 1.72
N ALA A 247 -26.13 16.09 2.66
CA ALA A 247 -26.32 16.35 4.08
C ALA A 247 -25.12 17.01 4.76
N ASP A 248 -25.41 17.94 5.67
CA ASP A 248 -24.42 18.58 6.53
C ASP A 248 -23.78 17.60 7.52
N TYR A 249 -22.55 17.88 7.93
CA TYR A 249 -21.78 17.09 8.90
C TYR A 249 -21.54 15.63 8.47
N THR A 250 -21.47 15.37 7.17
CA THR A 250 -21.18 14.03 6.66
C THR A 250 -19.70 13.69 6.86
N LEU A 251 -19.42 12.54 7.49
CA LEU A 251 -18.07 11.99 7.63
C LEU A 251 -17.96 10.69 6.84
N VAL A 252 -17.10 10.68 5.81
CA VAL A 252 -16.82 9.48 5.03
C VAL A 252 -15.39 9.01 5.26
N LYS A 253 -15.19 7.71 5.49
CA LYS A 253 -13.89 7.13 5.78
C LYS A 253 -13.62 5.82 5.06
N SER A 254 -12.44 5.74 4.43
CA SER A 254 -11.90 4.48 3.88
C SER A 254 -12.75 3.82 2.78
N ILE A 255 -13.40 4.61 1.92
CA ILE A 255 -14.19 4.15 0.75
C ILE A 255 -13.62 4.78 -0.53
N THR A 256 -13.69 4.06 -1.65
CA THR A 256 -13.45 4.63 -2.99
C THR A 256 -14.77 4.83 -3.70
N PHE A 257 -14.97 6.03 -4.27
CA PHE A 257 -16.02 6.30 -5.23
C PHE A 257 -15.38 6.44 -6.61
N MET A 258 -15.94 5.73 -7.59
CA MET A 258 -15.38 5.66 -8.93
C MET A 258 -16.48 5.85 -9.97
N ASN A 259 -16.29 6.81 -10.86
CA ASN A 259 -17.04 6.86 -12.10
C ASN A 259 -16.21 6.20 -13.21
N SER A 260 -16.71 5.10 -13.78
CA SER A 260 -16.00 4.31 -14.78
C SER A 260 -16.27 4.72 -16.22
N TYR A 261 -17.15 5.68 -16.50
CA TYR A 261 -17.58 6.02 -17.87
C TYR A 261 -16.40 6.28 -18.82
N ASN A 262 -15.48 7.13 -18.40
CA ASN A 262 -14.31 7.53 -19.21
C ASN A 262 -13.09 6.60 -19.03
N ILE A 263 -13.24 5.41 -18.42
CA ILE A 263 -12.12 4.53 -18.05
C ILE A 263 -12.23 3.18 -18.80
N PRO A 264 -11.19 2.77 -19.58
CA PRO A 264 -9.96 3.50 -19.85
C PRO A 264 -10.21 4.72 -20.75
N LEU A 265 -9.36 5.73 -20.62
CA LEU A 265 -9.48 6.94 -21.44
C LEU A 265 -9.19 6.62 -22.92
N LYS A 266 -10.20 6.74 -23.77
CA LYS A 266 -10.15 6.48 -25.23
C LYS A 266 -9.94 7.77 -26.04
N GLY A 267 -9.02 8.64 -25.60
CA GLY A 267 -8.71 9.93 -26.23
C GLY A 267 -9.74 11.05 -25.96
N SER A 268 -9.46 12.27 -26.42
CA SER A 268 -10.24 13.48 -26.08
C SER A 268 -11.62 13.59 -26.74
N LYS A 269 -11.87 12.88 -27.86
CA LYS A 269 -13.06 13.12 -28.71
C LYS A 269 -14.40 12.64 -28.13
N ASN A 270 -14.37 11.67 -27.22
CA ASN A 270 -15.57 11.04 -26.63
C ASN A 270 -15.59 11.15 -25.10
N MET A 271 -14.95 12.18 -24.55
CA MET A 271 -14.95 12.43 -23.11
C MET A 271 -16.21 13.20 -22.73
N SER A 272 -16.85 12.81 -21.63
CA SER A 272 -17.97 13.56 -21.04
C SER A 272 -17.75 13.75 -19.54
N GLN A 273 -18.47 14.67 -18.93
CA GLN A 273 -18.38 14.94 -17.50
C GLN A 273 -18.99 13.74 -16.77
N ALA A 274 -18.20 13.14 -15.87
CA ALA A 274 -18.58 11.90 -15.20
C ALA A 274 -18.05 11.90 -13.76
N LEU A 275 -18.91 12.33 -12.84
CA LEU A 275 -18.55 12.64 -11.45
C LEU A 275 -18.42 11.37 -10.62
N ALA A 276 -17.33 11.22 -9.89
CA ALA A 276 -17.20 10.24 -8.83
C ALA A 276 -17.93 10.70 -7.54
N VAL A 277 -18.04 12.01 -7.34
CA VAL A 277 -18.76 12.56 -6.19
C VAL A 277 -19.29 13.98 -6.45
N LYS A 278 -20.48 14.27 -5.90
CA LYS A 278 -21.04 15.62 -5.73
C LYS A 278 -21.24 15.89 -4.23
N ILE A 279 -20.71 17.02 -3.75
CA ILE A 279 -20.72 17.40 -2.33
C ILE A 279 -21.30 18.81 -2.18
N SER A 280 -22.46 18.91 -1.54
CA SER A 280 -23.14 20.19 -1.29
C SER A 280 -23.49 20.44 0.17
N GLY A 281 -23.39 19.42 1.03
CA GLY A 281 -23.64 19.55 2.47
C GLY A 281 -22.45 20.13 3.24
N ASP A 282 -22.69 21.12 4.08
CA ASP A 282 -21.66 21.86 4.81
C ASP A 282 -20.98 21.02 5.91
N LYS A 283 -19.74 21.38 6.26
CA LYS A 283 -18.92 20.70 7.29
C LYS A 283 -18.68 19.20 7.01
N SER A 284 -18.60 18.83 5.74
CA SER A 284 -18.33 17.44 5.34
C SER A 284 -16.83 17.10 5.39
N THR A 285 -16.50 15.90 5.86
CA THR A 285 -15.11 15.42 5.99
C THR A 285 -14.91 14.08 5.29
N PHE A 286 -13.83 13.98 4.52
CA PHE A 286 -13.43 12.76 3.81
C PHE A 286 -12.03 12.33 4.26
N TYR A 287 -11.94 11.16 4.88
CA TYR A 287 -10.68 10.66 5.44
C TYR A 287 -10.26 9.32 4.83
N ARG A 288 -9.08 9.29 4.18
CA ARG A 288 -8.55 8.10 3.49
C ARG A 288 -9.47 7.57 2.38
N CYS A 289 -10.20 8.45 1.72
CA CYS A 289 -11.09 8.10 0.61
C CYS A 289 -10.35 8.06 -0.73
N GLY A 290 -10.98 7.45 -1.72
CA GLY A 290 -10.57 7.48 -3.12
C GLY A 290 -11.65 8.12 -3.97
N PHE A 291 -11.27 8.96 -4.92
CA PHE A 291 -12.17 9.53 -5.92
C PHE A 291 -11.51 9.32 -7.28
N ILE A 292 -12.17 8.57 -8.15
CA ILE A 292 -11.57 8.13 -9.42
C ILE A 292 -12.52 8.48 -10.56
N GLY A 293 -12.02 9.29 -11.49
CA GLY A 293 -12.72 9.71 -12.69
C GLY A 293 -11.72 10.25 -13.71
N VAL A 294 -12.21 11.00 -14.71
CA VAL A 294 -11.36 11.60 -15.74
C VAL A 294 -11.68 13.08 -15.92
N GLN A 295 -12.89 13.42 -16.37
CA GLN A 295 -13.38 14.78 -16.39
C GLN A 295 -14.38 14.98 -15.26
N ASP A 296 -14.22 16.07 -14.52
CA ASP A 296 -15.15 16.49 -13.46
C ASP A 296 -15.28 15.45 -12.33
N THR A 297 -14.17 14.83 -11.89
CA THR A 297 -14.20 13.73 -10.91
C THR A 297 -14.87 14.12 -9.57
N VAL A 298 -14.51 15.27 -9.00
CA VAL A 298 -15.02 15.74 -7.70
C VAL A 298 -15.70 17.08 -7.88
N TRP A 299 -17.01 17.10 -7.74
CA TRP A 299 -17.76 18.35 -7.66
C TRP A 299 -17.90 18.78 -6.19
N ASP A 300 -17.00 19.64 -5.77
CA ASP A 300 -17.00 20.31 -4.48
C ASP A 300 -17.85 21.59 -4.57
N VAL A 301 -19.18 21.41 -4.52
CA VAL A 301 -20.18 22.40 -4.94
C VAL A 301 -20.10 23.67 -4.10
N GLN A 302 -20.30 23.54 -2.78
CA GLN A 302 -20.39 24.64 -1.83
C GLN A 302 -20.22 24.13 -0.40
N GLY A 303 -19.88 25.01 0.54
CA GLY A 303 -19.75 24.66 1.96
C GLY A 303 -18.30 24.40 2.38
N ARG A 304 -18.12 24.02 3.65
CA ARG A 304 -16.81 23.81 4.27
C ARG A 304 -16.43 22.35 4.24
N HIS A 305 -15.42 21.99 3.46
CA HIS A 305 -15.03 20.59 3.33
C HIS A 305 -13.59 20.34 3.73
N TYR A 306 -13.35 19.16 4.29
CA TYR A 306 -12.01 18.73 4.69
C TYR A 306 -11.69 17.34 4.14
N PHE A 307 -10.71 17.28 3.24
CA PHE A 307 -10.21 16.03 2.67
C PHE A 307 -8.84 15.74 3.27
N LYS A 308 -8.65 14.55 3.83
CA LYS A 308 -7.37 14.17 4.44
C LYS A 308 -6.94 12.77 4.07
N LEU A 309 -5.70 12.64 3.58
CA LEU A 309 -5.13 11.36 3.12
C LEU A 309 -5.93 10.72 1.97
N CYS A 310 -6.63 11.52 1.17
CA CYS A 310 -7.42 11.05 0.05
C CYS A 310 -6.55 10.87 -1.20
N THR A 311 -7.00 10.04 -2.14
CA THR A 311 -6.45 10.00 -3.49
C THR A 311 -7.52 10.45 -4.45
N ILE A 312 -7.22 11.46 -5.27
CA ILE A 312 -8.12 12.01 -6.27
C ILE A 312 -7.45 11.80 -7.62
N VAL A 313 -8.13 11.14 -8.54
CA VAL A 313 -7.62 10.80 -9.87
C VAL A 313 -8.47 11.50 -10.92
N GLY A 314 -7.83 12.14 -11.88
CA GLY A 314 -8.50 12.72 -13.04
C GLY A 314 -7.56 13.41 -14.00
N ALA A 315 -8.13 14.04 -15.02
CA ALA A 315 -7.41 14.64 -16.14
C ALA A 315 -7.86 16.08 -16.40
N ILE A 316 -9.16 16.35 -16.45
CA ILE A 316 -9.70 17.68 -16.77
C ILE A 316 -10.64 18.11 -15.65
N ASP A 317 -10.41 19.28 -15.08
CA ASP A 317 -11.22 19.92 -14.03
C ASP A 317 -11.62 18.97 -12.91
N PHE A 318 -10.73 18.04 -12.56
CA PHE A 318 -11.14 16.88 -11.78
C PHE A 318 -11.42 17.21 -10.29
N ILE A 319 -11.14 18.43 -9.87
CA ILE A 319 -11.65 19.05 -8.64
C ILE A 319 -12.25 20.41 -9.01
N PHE A 320 -13.57 20.55 -8.97
CA PHE A 320 -14.23 21.77 -9.41
C PHE A 320 -15.38 22.15 -8.48
N GLY A 321 -15.81 23.43 -8.55
CA GLY A 321 -16.92 23.95 -7.75
C GLY A 321 -16.56 25.19 -6.93
N ASN A 322 -17.41 25.53 -5.95
CA ASN A 322 -17.29 26.74 -5.12
C ASN A 322 -17.13 26.45 -3.62
N GLY A 323 -16.66 25.26 -3.24
CA GLY A 323 -16.38 24.92 -1.85
C GLY A 323 -15.30 25.80 -1.19
N GLN A 324 -15.41 25.97 0.14
CA GLN A 324 -14.34 26.44 1.03
C GLN A 324 -13.63 25.20 1.59
N SER A 325 -12.63 24.70 0.86
CA SER A 325 -12.14 23.34 1.05
C SER A 325 -10.65 23.25 1.31
N ILE A 326 -10.27 22.39 2.25
CA ILE A 326 -8.88 22.04 2.51
C ILE A 326 -8.65 20.57 2.13
N TYR A 327 -7.70 20.35 1.24
CA TYR A 327 -7.15 19.05 0.88
C TYR A 327 -5.79 18.89 1.54
N GLU A 328 -5.71 18.09 2.60
CA GLU A 328 -4.48 17.90 3.38
C GLU A 328 -3.88 16.50 3.16
N ARG A 329 -2.61 16.45 2.76
CA ARG A 329 -1.86 15.19 2.56
C ARG A 329 -2.57 14.25 1.58
N CYS A 330 -3.20 14.81 0.56
CA CYS A 330 -3.84 14.07 -0.50
C CYS A 330 -2.85 13.78 -1.64
N ALA A 331 -3.11 12.71 -2.38
CA ALA A 331 -2.45 12.43 -3.65
C ALA A 331 -3.37 12.86 -4.79
N LEU A 332 -2.92 13.83 -5.59
CA LEU A 332 -3.60 14.29 -6.80
C LEU A 332 -2.92 13.60 -7.99
N VAL A 333 -3.63 12.62 -8.57
CA VAL A 333 -3.09 11.72 -9.58
C VAL A 333 -3.59 12.15 -10.95
N VAL A 334 -2.69 12.72 -11.74
CA VAL A 334 -2.95 13.20 -13.10
C VAL A 334 -3.03 11.99 -14.05
N ASN A 335 -4.13 11.89 -14.80
CA ASN A 335 -4.38 10.84 -15.78
C ASN A 335 -4.61 11.45 -17.18
N ALA A 336 -3.69 12.31 -17.61
CA ALA A 336 -3.80 13.09 -18.84
C ALA A 336 -2.94 12.52 -20.00
N GLY A 337 -2.33 11.34 -19.84
CA GLY A 337 -1.35 10.81 -20.78
C GLY A 337 -1.84 10.54 -22.21
N THR A 338 -3.15 10.44 -22.41
CA THR A 338 -3.80 10.22 -23.72
C THR A 338 -4.60 11.44 -24.18
N LEU A 339 -4.48 12.57 -23.48
CA LEU A 339 -5.05 13.84 -23.94
C LEU A 339 -4.17 14.47 -25.02
N SER A 340 -4.81 15.19 -25.94
CA SER A 340 -4.13 15.97 -26.98
C SER A 340 -3.39 17.21 -26.46
N GLY A 341 -3.65 17.62 -25.22
CA GLY A 341 -3.04 18.77 -24.57
C GLY A 341 -3.04 18.64 -23.05
N PRO A 342 -2.58 19.66 -22.32
CA PRO A 342 -2.56 19.62 -20.86
C PRO A 342 -3.98 19.54 -20.28
N GLY A 343 -4.14 18.73 -19.25
CA GLY A 343 -5.34 18.72 -18.40
C GLY A 343 -5.33 19.87 -17.38
N SER A 344 -6.30 19.87 -16.45
CA SER A 344 -6.36 20.82 -15.34
C SER A 344 -6.74 20.10 -14.05
N ILE A 345 -6.03 20.38 -12.95
CA ILE A 345 -6.35 19.80 -11.64
C ILE A 345 -7.60 20.43 -11.07
N THR A 346 -7.71 21.76 -11.12
CA THR A 346 -8.83 22.48 -10.51
C THR A 346 -9.57 23.41 -11.45
N ALA A 347 -10.89 23.51 -11.28
CA ALA A 347 -11.70 24.59 -11.85
C ALA A 347 -12.54 25.24 -10.73
N GLN A 348 -11.99 26.29 -10.11
CA GLN A 348 -12.61 26.89 -8.92
C GLN A 348 -13.56 28.03 -9.33
N GLY A 349 -14.76 28.03 -8.75
CA GLY A 349 -15.91 28.83 -9.18
C GLY A 349 -16.26 30.04 -8.32
N ARG A 350 -15.30 30.61 -7.61
CA ARG A 350 -15.51 31.82 -6.80
C ARG A 350 -15.93 33.01 -7.65
N GLN A 351 -16.99 33.70 -7.24
CA GLN A 351 -17.65 34.73 -8.06
C GLN A 351 -17.40 36.18 -7.60
N SER A 352 -16.88 36.40 -6.39
CA SER A 352 -16.60 37.76 -5.92
C SER A 352 -15.44 37.82 -4.94
N GLN A 353 -14.85 38.99 -4.78
CA GLN A 353 -13.79 39.24 -3.80
C GLN A 353 -14.23 39.05 -2.33
N TYR A 354 -15.53 39.09 -2.05
CA TYR A 354 -16.09 38.90 -0.71
C TYR A 354 -16.43 37.45 -0.39
N ASP A 355 -16.53 36.59 -1.42
CA ASP A 355 -16.74 35.16 -1.24
C ASP A 355 -15.51 34.55 -0.53
N GLN A 356 -15.76 33.74 0.49
CA GLN A 356 -14.72 33.10 1.29
C GLN A 356 -14.33 31.71 0.75
N SER A 357 -14.97 31.26 -0.33
CA SER A 357 -14.64 29.99 -1.00
C SER A 357 -13.21 29.96 -1.54
N GLY A 358 -12.76 28.76 -1.85
CA GLY A 358 -11.45 28.51 -2.40
C GLY A 358 -10.93 27.12 -2.04
N PHE A 359 -9.98 26.64 -2.82
CA PHE A 359 -9.36 25.33 -2.61
C PHE A 359 -7.94 25.49 -2.08
N VAL A 360 -7.65 24.88 -0.94
CA VAL A 360 -6.31 24.87 -0.34
C VAL A 360 -5.77 23.44 -0.32
N PHE A 361 -4.69 23.21 -1.04
CA PHE A 361 -3.96 21.96 -1.06
C PHE A 361 -2.73 22.09 -0.16
N LYS A 362 -2.71 21.36 0.95
CA LYS A 362 -1.67 21.43 1.97
C LYS A 362 -0.94 20.10 2.10
N ASN A 363 0.38 20.10 1.91
CA ASN A 363 1.22 18.90 1.99
C ASN A 363 0.79 17.78 1.02
N CYS A 364 0.24 18.14 -0.14
CA CYS A 364 -0.22 17.17 -1.14
C CYS A 364 0.92 16.74 -2.08
N GLU A 365 0.72 15.60 -2.75
CA GLU A 365 1.59 15.11 -3.81
C GLU A 365 0.84 15.18 -5.14
N VAL A 366 1.44 15.82 -6.15
CA VAL A 366 0.93 15.89 -7.52
C VAL A 366 1.85 15.07 -8.41
N TYR A 367 1.32 14.01 -9.00
CA TYR A 367 2.06 13.13 -9.91
C TYR A 367 1.11 12.42 -10.87
N GLY A 368 1.63 11.79 -11.93
CA GLY A 368 0.77 11.05 -12.85
C GLY A 368 1.37 10.88 -14.24
N THR A 369 0.50 10.86 -15.24
CA THR A 369 0.85 10.76 -16.67
C THR A 369 0.28 11.94 -17.46
N GLY A 370 0.99 12.35 -18.51
CA GLY A 370 0.64 13.52 -19.31
C GLY A 370 1.03 14.84 -18.65
N SER A 371 0.47 15.93 -19.18
CA SER A 371 0.72 17.29 -18.72
C SER A 371 -0.55 17.88 -18.11
N THR A 372 -0.41 18.79 -17.14
CA THR A 372 -1.55 19.46 -16.51
C THR A 372 -1.20 20.85 -15.99
N TYR A 373 -2.19 21.74 -15.95
CA TYR A 373 -2.20 22.94 -15.13
C TYR A 373 -2.61 22.61 -13.69
N LEU A 374 -2.13 23.40 -12.73
CA LEU A 374 -2.60 23.36 -11.34
C LEU A 374 -4.07 23.77 -11.22
N GLY A 375 -4.55 24.57 -12.16
CA GLY A 375 -5.94 24.94 -12.25
C GLY A 375 -6.24 25.93 -13.34
N ARG A 376 -7.52 26.28 -13.42
CA ARG A 376 -8.09 27.36 -14.24
C ARG A 376 -9.32 27.97 -13.56
N PRO A 377 -9.72 29.19 -13.92
CA PRO A 377 -10.90 29.81 -13.32
C PRO A 377 -12.18 29.20 -13.90
N TRP A 378 -13.10 28.74 -13.06
CA TRP A 378 -14.47 28.45 -13.50
C TRP A 378 -15.34 29.72 -13.48
N ARG A 379 -14.96 30.70 -12.64
CA ARG A 379 -15.56 32.03 -12.50
C ARG A 379 -14.47 33.08 -12.18
N ASP A 380 -14.79 34.35 -12.33
CA ASP A 380 -13.90 35.53 -12.36
C ASP A 380 -13.08 35.83 -11.08
N TYR A 381 -13.24 35.08 -9.99
CA TYR A 381 -12.52 35.35 -8.74
C TYR A 381 -11.87 34.09 -8.17
N ALA A 382 -11.53 33.15 -9.06
CA ALA A 382 -11.10 31.81 -8.72
C ALA A 382 -9.93 31.83 -7.72
N ARG A 383 -10.03 31.03 -6.66
CA ARG A 383 -9.02 31.00 -5.60
C ARG A 383 -8.54 29.61 -5.31
N VAL A 384 -7.27 29.36 -5.63
CA VAL A 384 -6.60 28.08 -5.39
C VAL A 384 -5.22 28.31 -4.80
N LEU A 385 -4.88 27.58 -3.74
CA LEU A 385 -3.59 27.66 -3.06
C LEU A 385 -2.96 26.27 -2.93
N PHE A 386 -1.74 26.12 -3.42
CA PHE A 386 -0.91 24.93 -3.16
C PHE A 386 0.20 25.30 -2.17
N TYR A 387 0.14 24.75 -0.96
CA TYR A 387 1.08 25.01 0.12
C TYR A 387 1.85 23.76 0.51
N ASN A 388 3.19 23.83 0.39
CA ASN A 388 4.12 22.75 0.72
C ASN A 388 3.80 21.43 0.00
N CYS A 389 3.42 21.52 -1.28
CA CYS A 389 3.10 20.37 -2.12
C CYS A 389 4.33 19.91 -2.91
N SER A 390 4.48 18.60 -3.07
CA SER A 390 5.46 18.01 -3.98
C SER A 390 4.82 17.81 -5.35
N MET A 391 5.42 18.33 -6.42
CA MET A 391 4.90 18.24 -7.78
C MET A 391 5.93 17.57 -8.69
N SER A 392 5.52 16.54 -9.43
CA SER A 392 6.36 15.94 -10.47
C SER A 392 6.34 16.78 -11.75
N ASN A 393 7.11 16.37 -12.75
CA ASN A 393 7.20 17.00 -14.07
C ASN A 393 5.91 16.96 -14.93
N VAL A 394 4.77 16.60 -14.34
CA VAL A 394 3.47 16.63 -15.01
C VAL A 394 2.86 18.04 -15.01
N VAL A 395 3.30 18.91 -14.10
CA VAL A 395 2.82 20.30 -14.05
C VAL A 395 3.57 21.13 -15.08
N VAL A 396 2.82 21.81 -15.96
CA VAL A 396 3.40 22.68 -16.98
C VAL A 396 3.93 23.98 -16.38
N SER A 397 4.97 24.57 -16.99
CA SER A 397 5.65 25.77 -16.48
C SER A 397 4.73 26.96 -16.15
N PRO A 398 3.72 27.31 -16.98
CA PRO A 398 2.78 28.38 -16.64
C PRO A 398 2.00 28.14 -15.34
N GLY A 399 1.81 26.88 -14.94
CA GLY A 399 1.12 26.48 -13.71
C GLY A 399 -0.39 26.74 -13.70
N TRP A 400 -0.88 27.77 -14.37
CA TRP A 400 -2.28 28.17 -14.43
C TRP A 400 -2.73 28.40 -15.87
N ASP A 401 -3.95 27.99 -16.19
CA ASP A 401 -4.61 28.26 -17.47
C ASP A 401 -5.67 29.33 -17.26
N VAL A 402 -5.55 30.45 -17.99
CA VAL A 402 -6.51 31.57 -17.92
C VAL A 402 -7.84 31.26 -18.60
N TRP A 403 -7.93 30.12 -19.29
CA TRP A 403 -9.07 29.71 -20.09
C TRP A 403 -9.50 30.84 -21.04
N ASN A 404 -10.66 31.47 -20.81
CA ASN A 404 -11.16 32.60 -21.59
C ASN A 404 -11.18 33.94 -20.82
N LEU A 405 -10.54 34.03 -19.64
CA LEU A 405 -10.74 35.10 -18.66
C LEU A 405 -9.55 36.07 -18.48
N SER A 406 -8.64 36.17 -19.45
CA SER A 406 -7.46 37.05 -19.40
C SER A 406 -7.76 38.47 -18.88
N GLY A 407 -7.13 38.85 -17.77
CA GLY A 407 -7.28 40.15 -17.09
C GLY A 407 -8.46 40.25 -16.12
N LYS A 408 -9.21 39.15 -15.93
CA LYS A 408 -10.38 39.04 -15.03
C LYS A 408 -10.35 37.73 -14.22
N GLU A 409 -9.21 37.05 -14.18
CA GLU A 409 -9.03 35.76 -13.50
C GLU A 409 -9.02 35.81 -11.96
#